data_AF-A0A501WJR5-F1
#
_entry.id   AF-A0A501WJR5-F1
#
_cell.length_a   1.000
_cell.length_b   1.000
_cell.length_c   1.000
_cell.angle_alpha   90.00
_cell.angle_beta   90.00
_cell.angle_gamma   90.00
#
_symmetry.space_group_name_H-M   'P 1'
#
loop_
_entity.id
_entity.type
_entity.pdbx_description
1 polymer ?
#
loop_
_entity_poly.entity_id
_entity_poly.type
_entity_poly.pdbx_seq_one_letter_code
_entity_poly.pdbx_strand_id
1 'polypeptide(L)'
;MLVVLFAVACAAISTTLVSSFWAEEADISLWGQKSMASFLFAYSAVLGFVLGWFATRLTRAAIRKGKAQPLHWHLKSQTLIDRLPDRTFSRAFMFSLAGCVIAALLVLLLHQIKLQYISVSEGLVLNVIYSMLFAAAITIMGVYRALGDNNMSRTRA
;
A
#
# COMPACT_ATOMS: atom_id res chain seq x y z
N MET A 1 -15.14 -2.25 5.98
CA MET A 1 -15.41 -3.11 4.80
C MET A 1 -14.39 -2.93 3.69
N LEU A 2 -14.15 -1.71 3.17
CA LEU A 2 -13.24 -1.47 2.04
C LEU A 2 -11.77 -1.90 2.31
N VAL A 3 -11.27 -1.66 3.53
CA VAL A 3 -9.94 -2.09 3.98
C VAL A 3 -9.79 -3.61 3.94
N VAL A 4 -10.75 -4.35 4.50
CA VAL A 4 -10.74 -5.82 4.53
C VAL A 4 -10.79 -6.38 3.11
N LEU A 5 -11.63 -5.83 2.25
CA LEU A 5 -11.75 -6.28 0.85
C LEU A 5 -10.44 -6.09 0.08
N PHE A 6 -9.77 -4.94 0.23
CA PHE A 6 -8.46 -4.71 -0.39
C PHE A 6 -7.36 -5.57 0.22
N ALA A 7 -7.35 -5.78 1.54
CA ALA A 7 -6.37 -6.67 2.17
C ALA A 7 -6.49 -8.11 1.67
N VAL A 8 -7.71 -8.65 1.60
CA VAL A 8 -7.96 -10.02 1.08
C VAL A 8 -7.62 -10.12 -0.40
N ALA A 9 -7.99 -9.12 -1.21
CA ALA A 9 -7.65 -9.10 -2.63
C ALA A 9 -6.12 -9.04 -2.85
N CYS A 10 -5.40 -8.23 -2.06
CA CYS A 10 -3.94 -8.15 -2.15
C CYS A 10 -3.27 -9.44 -1.67
N ALA A 11 -3.80 -10.10 -0.64
CA ALA A 11 -3.33 -11.41 -0.21
C ALA A 11 -3.46 -12.43 -1.35
N ALA A 12 -4.61 -12.50 -2.01
CA ALA A 12 -4.83 -13.40 -3.14
C ALA A 12 -3.87 -13.10 -4.31
N ILE A 13 -3.71 -11.83 -4.67
CA ILE A 13 -2.77 -11.40 -5.73
C ILE A 13 -1.32 -11.71 -5.34
N SER A 14 -0.95 -11.51 -4.08
CA SER A 14 0.39 -11.83 -3.60
C SER A 14 0.69 -13.33 -3.72
N THR A 15 -0.25 -14.17 -3.28
CA THR A 15 -0.09 -15.63 -3.33
C THR A 15 0.06 -16.10 -4.77
N THR A 16 -0.79 -15.62 -5.68
CA THR A 16 -0.69 -16.01 -7.10
C THR A 16 0.63 -15.56 -7.70
N LEU A 17 1.04 -14.30 -7.49
CA LEU A 17 2.30 -13.78 -8.02
C LEU A 17 3.52 -14.55 -7.50
N VAL A 18 3.61 -14.81 -6.20
CA VAL A 18 4.73 -15.56 -5.61
C VAL A 18 4.76 -16.98 -6.15
N SER A 19 3.60 -17.66 -6.21
CA SER A 19 3.52 -19.02 -6.76
C SER A 19 3.89 -19.09 -8.24
N SER A 20 3.54 -18.08 -9.04
CA SER A 20 3.88 -18.04 -10.47
C SER A 20 5.33 -17.65 -10.73
N PHE A 21 5.90 -16.74 -9.95
CA PHE A 21 7.29 -16.34 -10.13
C PHE A 21 8.27 -17.44 -9.68
N TRP A 22 8.00 -18.12 -8.57
CA TRP A 22 8.92 -19.10 -7.97
C TRP A 22 8.43 -20.55 -8.00
N ALA A 23 7.56 -20.89 -8.96
CA ALA A 23 6.97 -22.23 -9.07
C ALA A 23 7.99 -23.38 -9.09
N GLU A 24 9.15 -23.16 -9.70
CA GLU A 24 10.19 -24.17 -9.94
C GLU A 24 11.40 -24.06 -9.00
N GLU A 25 11.41 -23.08 -8.09
CA GLU A 25 12.54 -22.84 -7.19
C GLU A 25 12.24 -23.37 -5.78
N ALA A 26 13.24 -23.94 -5.11
CA ALA A 26 13.12 -24.34 -3.72
C ALA A 26 13.33 -23.16 -2.76
N ASP A 27 14.26 -22.26 -3.13
CA ASP A 27 14.70 -21.13 -2.34
C ASP A 27 14.68 -19.83 -3.16
N ILE A 28 14.27 -18.74 -2.52
CA ILE A 28 14.24 -17.40 -3.08
C ILE A 28 15.47 -16.64 -2.60
N SER A 29 16.27 -16.13 -3.54
CA SER A 29 17.40 -15.25 -3.22
C SER A 29 16.94 -13.84 -2.83
N LEU A 30 17.58 -13.24 -1.82
CA LEU A 30 17.30 -11.86 -1.42
C LEU A 30 17.76 -10.86 -2.49
N TRP A 31 18.90 -11.13 -3.13
CA TRP A 31 19.53 -10.31 -4.16
C TRP A 31 19.81 -11.12 -5.43
N GLY A 32 19.75 -10.48 -6.60
CA GLY A 32 19.93 -11.14 -7.90
C GLY A 32 18.91 -10.69 -8.94
N GLN A 33 18.96 -11.28 -10.13
CA GLN A 33 18.03 -10.96 -11.23
C GLN A 33 16.59 -11.35 -10.89
N LYS A 34 16.41 -12.54 -10.32
CA LYS A 34 15.13 -13.05 -9.81
C LYS A 34 15.17 -13.07 -8.28
N SER A 35 15.01 -11.88 -7.69
CA SER A 35 15.21 -11.68 -6.25
C SER A 35 13.97 -11.17 -5.55
N MET A 36 13.88 -11.48 -4.25
CA MET A 36 12.83 -10.97 -3.37
C MET A 36 12.85 -9.44 -3.29
N ALA A 37 14.03 -8.83 -3.31
CA ALA A 37 14.16 -7.37 -3.27
C ALA A 37 13.50 -6.71 -4.49
N SER A 38 13.84 -7.12 -5.71
CA SER A 38 13.28 -6.53 -6.92
C SER A 38 11.76 -6.73 -7.00
N PHE A 39 11.28 -7.89 -6.58
CA PHE A 39 9.85 -8.17 -6.46
C PHE A 39 9.16 -7.25 -5.45
N LEU A 40 9.66 -7.13 -4.22
CA LEU A 40 9.07 -6.27 -3.19
C LEU A 40 9.02 -4.82 -3.66
N PHE A 41 10.07 -4.30 -4.30
CA PHE A 41 10.05 -2.94 -4.85
C PHE A 41 8.99 -2.76 -5.93
N ALA A 42 8.96 -3.65 -6.94
CA ALA A 42 8.00 -3.56 -8.03
C ALA A 42 6.55 -3.71 -7.52
N TYR A 43 6.32 -4.70 -6.66
CA TYR A 43 5.03 -4.98 -6.06
C TYR A 43 4.52 -3.79 -5.25
N SER A 44 5.35 -3.25 -4.35
CA SER A 44 4.95 -2.13 -3.49
C SER A 44 4.77 -0.82 -4.25
N ALA A 45 5.56 -0.59 -5.30
CA ALA A 45 5.36 0.54 -6.19
C ALA A 45 4.00 0.47 -6.89
N VAL A 46 3.70 -0.67 -7.53
CA VAL A 46 2.47 -0.85 -8.31
C VAL A 46 1.25 -0.87 -7.39
N LEU A 47 1.25 -1.69 -6.34
CA LEU A 47 0.13 -1.76 -5.42
C LEU A 47 -0.08 -0.46 -4.65
N GLY A 48 0.99 0.20 -4.22
CA GLY A 48 0.90 1.49 -3.55
C GLY A 48 0.14 2.51 -4.39
N PHE A 49 0.47 2.57 -5.68
CA PHE A 49 -0.23 3.41 -6.63
C PHE A 49 -1.69 3.00 -6.82
N VAL A 50 -1.95 1.72 -7.13
CA VAL A 50 -3.28 1.20 -7.46
C VAL A 50 -4.23 1.36 -6.27
N LEU A 51 -3.81 0.94 -5.07
CA LEU A 51 -4.61 1.05 -3.86
C LEU A 51 -4.86 2.51 -3.50
N GLY A 52 -3.83 3.36 -3.56
CA GLY A 52 -3.96 4.79 -3.32
C GLY A 52 -4.97 5.46 -4.25
N TRP A 53 -4.94 5.08 -5.53
CA TRP A 53 -5.86 5.58 -6.54
C TRP A 53 -7.30 5.15 -6.28
N PHE A 54 -7.54 3.85 -6.09
CA PHE A 54 -8.87 3.31 -5.86
C PHE A 54 -9.46 3.75 -4.52
N ALA A 55 -8.70 3.68 -3.43
CA ALA A 55 -9.15 4.12 -2.11
C ALA A 55 -9.62 5.58 -2.15
N THR A 56 -8.84 6.46 -2.81
CA THR A 56 -9.18 7.89 -2.93
C THR A 56 -10.43 8.09 -3.80
N ARG A 57 -10.50 7.46 -4.98
CA ARG A 57 -11.64 7.62 -5.90
C ARG A 57 -12.94 7.06 -5.31
N LEU A 58 -12.90 5.88 -4.72
CA LEU A 58 -14.07 5.24 -4.13
C LEU A 58 -14.60 6.05 -2.94
N THR A 59 -13.69 6.57 -2.09
CA THR A 59 -14.09 7.43 -0.97
C THR A 59 -14.76 8.70 -1.46
N ARG A 60 -14.18 9.41 -2.44
CA ARG A 60 -14.81 10.61 -3.01
C ARG A 60 -16.13 10.30 -3.71
N ALA A 61 -16.24 9.16 -4.40
CA ALA A 61 -17.48 8.73 -5.01
C ALA A 61 -18.57 8.42 -3.94
N ALA A 62 -18.19 7.82 -2.81
CA ALA A 62 -19.10 7.56 -1.70
C ALA A 62 -19.60 8.87 -1.07
N ILE A 63 -18.72 9.86 -0.87
CA ILE A 63 -19.09 11.18 -0.36
C ILE A 63 -20.05 11.89 -1.33
N ARG A 64 -19.73 11.92 -2.63
CA ARG A 64 -20.61 12.54 -3.65
C ARG A 64 -21.99 11.89 -3.73
N LYS A 65 -22.08 10.58 -3.44
CA LYS A 65 -23.33 9.82 -3.41
C LYS A 65 -24.05 9.89 -2.06
N GLY A 66 -23.55 10.65 -1.08
CA GLY A 66 -24.12 10.73 0.27
C GLY A 66 -23.99 9.44 1.09
N LYS A 67 -23.19 8.47 0.64
CA LYS A 67 -22.98 7.18 1.33
C LYS A 67 -21.93 7.26 2.45
N ALA A 68 -21.17 8.35 2.50
CA ALA A 68 -20.17 8.62 3.53
C ALA A 68 -20.20 10.11 3.88
N GLN A 69 -20.06 10.45 5.16
CA GLN A 69 -19.98 11.83 5.61
C GLN A 69 -18.54 12.33 5.52
N PRO A 70 -18.30 13.57 5.07
CA PRO A 70 -16.98 14.17 5.13
C PRO A 70 -16.52 14.33 6.58
N LEU A 71 -15.21 14.27 6.81
CA LEU A 71 -14.66 14.37 8.15
C LEU A 71 -14.66 15.85 8.56
N HIS A 72 -15.56 16.26 9.47
CA HIS A 72 -15.68 17.66 9.91
C HIS A 72 -14.64 18.06 10.97
N TRP A 73 -13.95 17.09 11.57
CA TRP A 73 -13.01 17.35 12.65
C TRP A 73 -11.63 17.71 12.11
N HIS A 74 -11.32 19.00 12.08
CA HIS A 74 -9.94 19.45 11.89
C HIS A 74 -9.21 19.26 13.24
N LEU A 75 -8.38 18.23 13.35
CA LEU A 75 -7.42 18.17 14.46
C LEU A 75 -6.56 19.43 14.38
N LYS A 76 -6.53 20.22 15.46
CA LYS A 76 -5.72 21.45 15.58
C LYS A 76 -4.23 21.18 15.28
N SER A 77 -3.80 19.91 15.42
CA SER A 77 -2.51 19.41 14.94
C SER A 77 -2.60 18.95 13.49
N GLN A 78 -1.95 19.67 12.57
CA GLN A 78 -1.71 19.19 11.20
C GLN A 78 -0.87 17.93 11.26
N THR A 79 -1.46 16.78 10.94
CA THR A 79 -0.72 15.52 10.84
C THR A 79 0.02 15.46 9.50
N LEU A 80 1.06 14.63 9.39
CA LEU A 80 1.73 14.39 8.10
C LEU A 80 0.75 13.90 7.02
N ILE A 81 -0.32 13.20 7.44
CA ILE A 81 -1.37 12.70 6.54
C ILE A 81 -2.14 13.86 5.90
N ASP A 82 -2.34 14.96 6.63
CA ASP A 82 -3.04 16.15 6.11
C ASP A 82 -2.25 16.86 5.00
N ARG A 83 -0.92 16.73 5.00
CA ARG A 83 -0.03 17.28 3.95
C ARG A 83 -0.05 16.48 2.65
N LEU A 84 -0.77 15.36 2.58
CA LEU A 84 -0.89 14.61 1.33
C LEU A 84 -1.61 15.42 0.24
N PRO A 85 -1.24 15.25 -1.04
CA PRO A 85 -1.82 16.00 -2.16
C PRO A 85 -3.32 15.79 -2.30
N ASP A 86 -4.02 16.85 -2.71
CA ASP A 86 -5.46 16.80 -3.02
C ASP A 86 -5.77 16.11 -4.35
N ARG A 87 -4.80 15.97 -5.25
CA ARG A 87 -5.01 15.27 -6.53
C ARG A 87 -4.82 13.77 -6.36
N THR A 88 -5.78 12.97 -6.84
CA THR A 88 -5.75 11.50 -6.75
C THR A 88 -4.45 10.92 -7.29
N PHE A 89 -3.98 11.41 -8.45
CA PHE A 89 -2.75 10.93 -9.07
C PHE A 89 -1.53 11.19 -8.17
N SER A 90 -1.33 12.44 -7.74
CA SER A 90 -0.20 12.82 -6.89
C SER A 90 -0.21 12.06 -5.56
N ARG A 91 -1.40 11.82 -4.99
CA ARG A 91 -1.54 11.02 -3.77
C ARG A 91 -1.19 9.55 -3.99
N ALA A 92 -1.69 8.95 -5.06
CA ALA A 92 -1.35 7.57 -5.44
C ALA A 92 0.15 7.42 -5.69
N PHE A 93 0.77 8.40 -6.36
CA PHE A 93 2.22 8.43 -6.57
C PHE A 93 3.00 8.51 -5.24
N MET A 94 2.56 9.32 -4.28
CA MET A 94 3.18 9.36 -2.95
C MET A 94 3.03 8.04 -2.19
N PHE A 95 1.89 7.35 -2.31
CA PHE A 95 1.74 6.02 -1.72
C PHE A 95 2.62 4.96 -2.39
N SER A 96 2.82 5.06 -3.70
CA SER A 96 3.80 4.25 -4.43
C SER A 96 5.21 4.45 -3.90
N LEU A 97 5.64 5.72 -3.75
CA LEU A 97 6.95 6.05 -3.20
C LEU A 97 7.11 5.59 -1.76
N ALA A 98 6.10 5.79 -0.92
CA ALA A 98 6.08 5.28 0.45
C ALA A 98 6.18 3.74 0.48
N GLY A 99 5.52 3.06 -0.46
CA GLY A 99 5.64 1.62 -0.67
C GLY A 99 7.07 1.18 -0.96
N CYS A 100 7.77 1.86 -1.86
CA CYS A 100 9.17 1.60 -2.14
C CYS A 100 10.05 1.80 -0.90
N VAL A 101 9.80 2.83 -0.09
CA VAL A 101 10.54 3.06 1.16
C VAL A 101 10.29 1.93 2.16
N ILE A 102 9.04 1.49 2.32
CA ILE A 102 8.70 0.37 3.20
C ILE A 102 9.34 -0.94 2.71
N ALA A 103 9.34 -1.19 1.39
CA ALA A 103 10.03 -2.33 0.79
C ALA A 103 11.54 -2.26 1.06
N ALA A 104 12.17 -1.09 0.89
CA ALA A 104 13.58 -0.89 1.19
C ALA A 104 13.91 -1.20 2.65
N LEU A 105 13.09 -0.72 3.59
CA LEU A 105 13.26 -1.01 5.01
C LEU A 105 13.16 -2.49 5.32
N LEU A 106 12.21 -3.21 4.70
CA LEU A 106 12.08 -4.65 4.87
C LEU A 106 13.30 -5.39 4.30
N VAL A 107 13.74 -5.05 3.08
CA VAL A 107 14.92 -5.65 2.45
C VAL A 107 16.18 -5.39 3.28
N LEU A 108 16.35 -4.19 3.83
CA LEU A 108 17.46 -3.85 4.72
C LEU A 108 17.41 -4.67 6.02
N LEU A 109 16.22 -4.89 6.57
CA LEU A 109 16.03 -5.71 7.77
C LEU A 109 16.39 -7.17 7.48
N LEU A 110 15.94 -7.73 6.35
CA LEU A 110 16.29 -9.08 5.90
C LEU A 110 17.80 -9.23 5.67
N HIS A 111 18.44 -8.19 5.12
CA HIS A 111 19.89 -8.16 4.94
C HIS A 111 20.64 -8.14 6.28
N GLN A 112 20.17 -7.36 7.26
CA GLN A 112 20.77 -7.27 8.60
C GLN A 112 20.72 -8.59 9.37
N ILE A 113 19.62 -9.33 9.26
CA ILE A 113 19.51 -10.68 9.85
C ILE A 113 20.29 -11.76 9.06
N LYS A 114 21.05 -11.35 8.03
CA LYS A 114 21.85 -12.21 7.13
C LYS A 114 21.03 -13.27 6.38
N LEU A 115 19.74 -13.02 6.17
CA LEU A 115 18.87 -13.94 5.43
C LEU A 115 19.07 -13.75 3.92
N GLN A 116 19.99 -14.50 3.33
CA GLN A 116 20.27 -14.42 1.90
C GLN A 116 19.36 -15.30 1.04
N TYR A 117 18.86 -16.38 1.61
CA TYR A 117 17.95 -17.33 0.99
C TYR A 117 16.78 -17.56 1.94
N ILE A 118 15.58 -17.64 1.39
CA ILE A 118 14.35 -17.96 2.12
C ILE A 118 13.62 -19.06 1.38
N SER A 119 13.11 -20.05 2.10
CA SER A 119 12.30 -21.09 1.47
C SER A 119 11.04 -20.46 0.85
N VAL A 120 10.54 -21.02 -0.26
CA VAL A 120 9.36 -20.44 -0.95
C VAL A 120 8.13 -20.35 -0.03
N SER A 121 7.94 -21.30 0.87
CA SER A 121 6.83 -21.30 1.83
C SER A 121 6.91 -20.12 2.81
N GLU A 122 8.09 -19.88 3.39
CA GLU A 122 8.33 -18.74 4.28
C GLU A 122 8.24 -17.40 3.53
N GLY A 123 8.78 -17.35 2.30
CA GLY A 123 8.68 -16.19 1.42
C GLY A 123 7.24 -15.84 1.05
N LEU A 124 6.39 -16.85 0.84
CA LEU A 124 4.96 -16.69 0.60
C LEU A 124 4.25 -16.12 1.82
N VAL A 125 4.48 -16.69 3.01
CA VAL A 125 3.88 -16.20 4.26
C VAL A 125 4.29 -14.74 4.52
N LEU A 126 5.58 -14.43 4.37
CA LEU A 126 6.09 -13.07 4.51
C LEU A 126 5.40 -12.11 3.54
N ASN A 127 5.32 -12.47 2.25
CA ASN A 127 4.69 -11.63 1.24
C ASN A 127 3.19 -11.44 1.48
N VAL A 128 2.47 -12.47 1.91
CA VAL A 128 1.03 -12.34 2.19
C VAL A 128 0.79 -11.40 3.37
N ILE A 129 1.53 -11.58 4.47
CA ILE A 129 1.43 -10.69 5.65
C ILE A 129 1.79 -9.26 5.26
N TYR A 130 2.91 -9.09 4.55
CA TYR A 130 3.35 -7.80 4.03
C TYR A 130 2.26 -7.12 3.21
N SER A 131 1.69 -7.84 2.24
CA SER A 131 0.67 -7.33 1.32
C SER A 131 -0.61 -6.92 2.04
N MET A 132 -1.06 -7.70 3.02
CA MET A 132 -2.24 -7.37 3.81
C MET A 132 -2.03 -6.11 4.65
N LEU A 133 -0.90 -6.02 5.36
CA LEU A 133 -0.57 -4.87 6.21
C LEU A 133 -0.37 -3.60 5.37
N PHE A 134 0.36 -3.73 4.27
CA PHE A 134 0.60 -2.63 3.33
C PHE A 134 -0.70 -2.13 2.73
N ALA A 135 -1.58 -3.04 2.29
CA ALA A 135 -2.88 -2.68 1.76
C ALA A 135 -3.77 -2.00 2.81
N ALA A 136 -3.77 -2.50 4.04
CA ALA A 136 -4.52 -1.88 5.13
C ALA A 136 -4.02 -0.45 5.41
N ALA A 137 -2.71 -0.25 5.54
CA ALA A 137 -2.11 1.04 5.83
C ALA A 137 -2.44 2.09 4.75
N ILE A 138 -2.22 1.79 3.47
CA ILE A 138 -2.50 2.73 2.37
C ILE A 138 -3.99 3.02 2.28
N THR A 139 -4.84 2.02 2.44
CA THR A 139 -6.28 2.20 2.35
C THR A 139 -6.78 3.12 3.46
N ILE A 140 -6.31 2.92 4.70
CA ILE A 140 -6.67 3.78 5.83
C ILE A 140 -6.21 5.22 5.57
N MET A 141 -4.95 5.43 5.17
CA MET A 141 -4.43 6.77 4.89
C MET A 141 -5.18 7.44 3.72
N GLY A 142 -5.45 6.69 2.65
CA GLY A 142 -6.14 7.18 1.46
C GLY A 142 -7.59 7.57 1.75
N VAL A 143 -8.32 6.73 2.50
CA VAL A 143 -9.70 6.99 2.94
C VAL A 143 -9.73 8.20 3.87
N TYR A 144 -8.89 8.20 4.92
CA TYR A 144 -8.83 9.28 5.89
C TYR A 144 -8.61 10.63 5.22
N ARG A 145 -7.59 10.73 4.36
CA ARG A 145 -7.31 11.98 3.65
C ARG A 145 -8.42 12.35 2.68
N ALA A 146 -9.03 11.38 2.00
CA ALA A 146 -10.12 11.63 1.06
C ALA A 146 -11.40 12.14 1.74
N LEU A 147 -11.65 11.74 2.99
CA LEU A 147 -12.75 12.28 3.79
C LEU A 147 -12.50 13.74 4.20
N GLY A 148 -11.24 14.15 4.37
CA GLY A 148 -10.85 15.52 4.72
C GLY A 148 -10.78 16.50 3.54
N ASP A 149 -10.77 16.03 2.29
CA ASP A 149 -10.59 16.87 1.09
C ASP A 149 -11.67 17.98 0.95
N ASN A 150 -12.92 17.70 1.35
CA ASN A 150 -14.05 18.60 1.10
C ASN A 150 -14.14 19.80 2.05
N ASN A 151 -13.48 19.77 3.22
CA ASN A 151 -13.46 20.93 4.09
C ASN A 151 -12.52 22.01 3.56
N MET A 152 -11.41 21.62 2.92
CA MET A 152 -10.37 22.56 2.50
C MET A 152 -10.74 23.39 1.25
N SER A 153 -11.62 22.89 0.37
CA SER A 153 -12.06 23.71 -0.78
C SER A 153 -13.05 24.79 -0.38
N ARG A 154 -13.76 24.63 0.76
CA ARG A 154 -14.76 25.58 1.25
C ARG A 154 -14.16 26.71 2.09
N THR A 155 -12.95 26.53 2.63
CA THR A 155 -12.22 27.57 3.39
C THR A 155 -11.30 28.44 2.52
N ARG A 156 -11.13 28.09 1.24
CA ARG A 156 -10.31 28.85 0.26
C ARG A 156 -11.14 29.62 -0.77
N ALA A 157 -12.46 29.67 -0.61
CA ALA A 157 -13.39 30.51 -1.37
C ALA A 157 -13.98 31.55 -0.42
#